data_AF-A0A9W6TNW9-F1
#
_entry.id   AF-A0A9W6TNW9-F1
#
_cell.length_a   1.000
_cell.length_b   1.000
_cell.length_c   1.000
_cell.angle_alpha   90.00
_cell.angle_beta   90.00
_cell.angle_gamma   90.00
#
_symmetry.space_group_name_H-M   'P 1'
#
loop_
_entity.id
_entity.type
_entity.pdbx_description
1 polymer ?
#
loop_
_entity_poly.entity_id
_entity_poly.type
_entity_poly.pdbx_seq_one_letter_code
_entity_poly.pdbx_strand_id
1 'polypeptide(L)'
;MASTCSSLAAAPASYAQKGAEMLIVARGLENLEKLVAEIEAMRKNTSAGVFIQPSGVADFGSAQKAVDVTNKFHDRVTDNMMGLTGLTTSCSNT
;
A
#
# COMPACT_ATOMS: atom_id res chain seq x y z
N MET A 1 11.24 20.21 -5.34
CA MET A 1 10.85 20.00 -3.93
C MET A 1 10.21 18.61 -3.83
N ALA A 2 10.90 17.65 -3.21
CA ALA A 2 10.38 16.30 -3.01
C ALA A 2 9.84 16.23 -1.58
N SER A 3 8.51 16.24 -1.42
CA SER A 3 7.87 15.93 -0.15
C SER A 3 8.16 14.47 0.16
N THR A 4 9.06 14.17 1.09
CA THR A 4 9.34 12.78 1.48
C THR A 4 8.39 12.38 2.61
N CYS A 5 7.29 11.70 2.26
CA CYS A 5 6.49 10.93 3.21
C CYS A 5 7.27 9.67 3.63
N SER A 6 8.29 9.81 4.48
CA SER A 6 9.35 8.80 4.63
C SER A 6 8.93 7.50 5.35
N SER A 7 7.77 7.44 6.01
CA SER A 7 7.38 6.26 6.80
C SER A 7 6.30 5.36 6.14
N LEU A 8 5.45 5.90 5.26
CA LEU A 8 4.35 5.11 4.65
C LEU A 8 4.80 4.38 3.37
N ALA A 9 5.68 5.01 2.58
CA ALA A 9 6.09 4.49 1.28
C ALA A 9 7.26 3.51 1.33
N ALA A 10 8.08 3.51 2.39
CA ALA A 10 9.34 2.77 2.43
C ALA A 10 9.17 1.24 2.26
N ALA A 11 8.22 0.65 3.01
CA ALA A 11 7.96 -0.79 2.90
C ALA A 11 7.30 -1.15 1.56
N PRO A 12 6.19 -0.53 1.13
CA PRO A 12 5.61 -0.78 -0.20
C PRO A 12 6.59 -0.56 -1.35
N ALA A 13 7.44 0.48 -1.27
CA ALA A 13 8.46 0.76 -2.27
C ALA A 13 9.48 -0.38 -2.38
N SER A 14 9.93 -0.95 -1.26
CA SER A 14 10.86 -2.09 -1.28
C SER A 14 10.23 -3.31 -1.95
N TYR A 15 8.94 -3.57 -1.72
CA TYR A 15 8.22 -4.66 -2.36
C TYR A 15 7.98 -4.41 -3.87
N ALA A 16 7.61 -3.18 -4.25
CA ALA A 16 7.52 -2.79 -5.67
C ALA A 16 8.86 -2.89 -6.41
N GLN A 17 9.96 -2.50 -5.77
CA GLN A 17 11.31 -2.65 -6.32
C GLN A 17 11.72 -4.11 -6.50
N LYS A 18 11.12 -5.03 -5.74
CA LYS A 18 11.28 -6.48 -5.89
C LYS A 18 10.28 -7.08 -6.89
N GLY A 19 9.38 -6.27 -7.47
CA GLY A 19 8.37 -6.72 -8.42
C GLY A 19 7.20 -7.46 -7.78
N ALA A 20 6.95 -7.26 -6.48
CA ALA A 20 5.79 -7.83 -5.82
C ALA A 20 4.50 -7.13 -6.27
N GLU A 21 3.44 -7.92 -6.41
CA GLU A 21 2.08 -7.39 -6.53
C GLU A 21 1.55 -7.08 -5.13
N MET A 22 0.77 -6.01 -5.01
CA MET A 22 0.41 -5.47 -3.70
C MET A 22 -1.02 -4.94 -3.65
N LEU A 23 -1.71 -5.20 -2.55
CA LEU A 23 -2.90 -4.47 -2.11
C LEU A 23 -2.52 -3.48 -1.00
N ILE A 24 -2.92 -2.21 -1.16
CA ILE A 24 -2.76 -1.19 -0.12
C ILE A 24 -4.14 -0.74 0.36
N VAL A 25 -4.35 -0.80 1.68
CA VAL A 25 -5.64 -0.47 2.30
C VAL A 25 -5.47 0.68 3.29
N ALA A 26 -6.17 1.78 3.07
CA ALA A 26 -6.18 2.92 3.99
C ALA A 26 -7.49 3.71 3.91
N ARG A 27 -7.79 4.53 4.92
CA ARG A 27 -9.04 5.33 4.97
C ARG A 27 -9.06 6.53 4.03
N GLY A 28 -7.90 7.07 3.64
CA GLY A 28 -7.79 8.30 2.85
C GLY A 28 -7.48 8.02 1.39
N LEU A 29 -8.45 8.24 0.50
CA LEU A 29 -8.30 8.02 -0.95
C LEU A 29 -7.17 8.88 -1.55
N GLU A 30 -7.12 10.18 -1.23
CA GLU A 30 -6.08 11.09 -1.74
C GLU A 30 -4.66 10.65 -1.36
N ASN A 31 -4.50 10.08 -0.15
CA ASN A 31 -3.21 9.58 0.32
C ASN A 31 -2.87 8.24 -0.35
N LEU A 32 -3.87 7.42 -0.65
CA LEU A 32 -3.68 6.18 -1.41
C LEU A 32 -3.25 6.46 -2.84
N GLU A 33 -3.89 7.41 -3.52
CA GLU A 33 -3.55 7.77 -4.90
C GLU A 33 -2.12 8.33 -5.02
N LYS A 34 -1.72 9.20 -4.08
CA LYS A 34 -0.33 9.70 -4.00
C LYS A 34 0.66 8.56 -3.78
N LEU A 35 0.36 7.66 -2.85
CA LEU A 35 1.21 6.51 -2.55
C LEU A 35 1.32 5.56 -3.75
N VAL A 36 0.24 5.31 -4.48
CA VAL A 36 0.27 4.53 -5.73
C VAL A 36 1.17 5.20 -6.75
N ALA A 37 1.03 6.50 -6.98
CA ALA A 37 1.87 7.21 -7.94
C ALA A 37 3.37 7.10 -7.58
N GLU A 38 3.71 7.19 -6.29
CA GLU A 38 5.08 6.99 -5.82
C GLU A 38 5.58 5.56 -6.06
N ILE A 39 4.76 4.55 -5.75
CA ILE A 39 5.10 3.13 -5.91
C ILE A 39 5.22 2.75 -7.39
N GLU A 40 4.30 3.23 -8.23
CA GLU A 40 4.33 3.01 -9.67
C GLU A 40 5.55 3.65 -10.33
N ALA A 41 6.04 4.78 -9.81
CA ALA A 41 7.30 5.37 -10.25
C ALA A 41 8.54 4.54 -9.87
N MET A 42 8.44 3.70 -8.84
CA MET A 42 9.56 2.91 -8.30
C MET A 42 9.53 1.42 -8.69
N ARG A 43 8.44 0.92 -9.27
CA ARG A 43 8.28 -0.51 -9.57
C ARG A 43 9.24 -0.96 -10.67
N LYS A 44 9.88 -2.12 -10.45
CA LYS A 44 10.72 -2.75 -11.50
C LYS A 44 9.89 -3.48 -12.56
N ASN A 45 8.77 -4.08 -12.17
CA ASN A 45 7.91 -4.83 -13.06
C ASN A 45 6.58 -4.10 -13.22
N THR A 46 6.33 -3.57 -14.42
CA THR A 46 5.07 -2.86 -14.72
C THR A 46 3.86 -3.80 -14.77
N SER A 47 4.09 -5.11 -14.91
CA SER A 47 3.04 -6.12 -14.85
C SER A 47 2.62 -6.48 -13.43
N ALA A 48 3.40 -6.12 -12.41
CA ALA A 48 3.02 -6.34 -11.02
C ALA A 48 1.96 -5.31 -10.61
N GLY A 49 0.73 -5.76 -10.41
CA GLY A 49 -0.40 -4.91 -10.07
C GLY A 49 -0.26 -4.29 -8.67
N VAL A 50 -0.50 -2.98 -8.58
CA VAL A 50 -0.69 -2.28 -7.30
C VAL A 50 -2.16 -1.88 -7.23
N PHE A 51 -2.90 -2.44 -6.27
CA PHE A 51 -4.30 -2.14 -6.06
C PHE A 51 -4.48 -1.32 -4.78
N ILE A 52 -5.44 -0.41 -4.79
CA ILE A 52 -5.84 0.36 -3.61
C ILE A 52 -7.26 0.06 -3.23
N GLN A 53 -7.49 -0.15 -1.93
CA GLN A 53 -8.82 -0.25 -1.37
C GLN A 53 -8.99 0.85 -0.30
N PRO A 54 -9.79 1.90 -0.57
CA PRO A 54 -10.12 2.91 0.42
C PRO A 54 -11.07 2.30 1.48
N SER A 55 -10.49 1.61 2.46
CA SER A 55 -11.21 0.95 3.55
C SER A 55 -10.40 1.07 4.85
N GLY A 56 -11.09 1.07 5.99
CA GLY A 56 -10.44 1.09 7.29
C GLY A 56 -10.16 -0.32 7.79
N VAL A 57 -8.92 -0.61 8.15
CA VAL A 57 -8.54 -1.85 8.83
C VAL A 57 -8.51 -1.63 10.34
N ALA A 58 -9.68 -1.31 10.91
CA ALA A 58 -9.81 -0.96 12.33
C ALA A 58 -10.07 -2.17 13.23
N ASP A 59 -10.48 -3.28 12.64
CA ASP A 59 -10.87 -4.51 13.32
C ASP A 59 -10.48 -5.73 12.46
N PHE A 60 -10.47 -6.90 13.11
CA PHE A 60 -10.09 -8.17 12.48
C PHE A 60 -10.98 -8.53 11.27
N GLY A 61 -12.28 -8.25 11.34
CA GLY A 61 -13.20 -8.55 10.24
C GLY A 61 -12.90 -7.71 9.00
N SER A 62 -12.55 -6.44 9.20
CA SER A 62 -12.11 -5.55 8.13
C SER A 62 -10.75 -5.99 7.53
N ALA A 63 -9.83 -6.48 8.37
CA ALA A 63 -8.56 -7.06 7.90
C ALA A 63 -8.77 -8.32 7.06
N GLN A 64 -9.66 -9.23 7.49
CA GLN A 64 -9.97 -10.44 6.74
C GLN A 64 -10.58 -10.11 5.38
N LYS A 65 -11.51 -9.14 5.31
CA LYS A 65 -12.10 -8.70 4.04
C LYS A 65 -11.06 -8.13 3.07
N ALA A 66 -10.09 -7.38 3.58
CA ALA A 66 -8.99 -6.87 2.76
C ALA A 66 -8.18 -8.03 2.17
N VAL A 67 -7.79 -9.01 3.00
CA VAL A 67 -7.08 -10.21 2.55
C VAL A 67 -7.90 -11.00 1.52
N ASP A 68 -9.20 -11.19 1.74
CA ASP A 68 -10.06 -11.91 0.81
C ASP A 68 -10.16 -11.21 -0.55
N VAL A 69 -10.19 -9.87 -0.55
CA VAL A 69 -10.15 -9.06 -1.78
C VAL A 69 -8.80 -9.18 -2.48
N THR A 70 -7.68 -9.10 -1.76
CA THR A 70 -6.34 -9.34 -2.30
C THR A 70 -6.27 -10.71 -2.96
N ASN A 71 -6.74 -11.74 -2.25
CA ASN A 71 -6.61 -13.12 -2.71
C ASN A 71 -7.41 -13.36 -3.98
N LYS A 72 -8.62 -12.79 -4.07
CA LYS A 72 -9.44 -12.84 -5.28
C LYS A 72 -8.82 -12.06 -6.43
N PHE A 73 -8.20 -10.92 -6.16
CA PHE A 73 -7.61 -10.08 -7.20
C PHE A 73 -6.36 -10.72 -7.81
N HIS A 74 -5.50 -11.30 -6.99
CA HIS A 74 -4.26 -11.94 -7.44
C HIS A 74 -4.40 -13.43 -7.75
N ASP A 75 -5.60 -14.01 -7.60
CA ASP A 75 -5.89 -15.45 -7.73
C ASP A 75 -4.90 -16.35 -6.95
N ARG A 76 -4.49 -15.87 -5.77
CA ARG A 76 -3.54 -16.57 -4.87
C ARG A 76 -3.75 -16.18 -3.43
N VAL A 77 -3.16 -16.94 -2.51
CA VAL A 77 -3.13 -16.57 -1.09
C VAL A 77 -2.07 -15.48 -0.88
N THR A 78 -2.41 -14.48 -0.06
CA THR A 78 -1.51 -13.39 0.33
C THR A 78 -0.28 -13.95 1.05
N ASP A 79 0.89 -13.75 0.45
CA ASP A 79 2.18 -14.24 0.97
C ASP A 79 2.65 -13.46 2.21
N ASN A 80 2.36 -12.16 2.27
CA ASN A 80 2.77 -11.29 3.37
C ASN A 80 1.73 -10.21 3.65
N MET A 81 1.38 -10.03 4.92
CA MET A 81 0.50 -8.95 5.38
C MET A 81 1.29 -8.06 6.36
N MET A 82 1.35 -6.77 6.04
CA MET A 82 2.00 -5.76 6.89
C MET A 82 0.97 -4.80 7.45
N GLY A 83 0.80 -4.81 8.77
CA GLY A 83 0.00 -3.81 9.48
C GLY A 83 0.84 -2.59 9.85
N LEU A 84 0.56 -1.45 9.22
CA LEU A 84 1.15 -0.16 9.59
C LEU A 84 0.16 0.59 10.50
N THR A 85 0.21 0.32 11.81
CA THR A 85 -0.65 0.99 12.79
C THR A 85 0.04 2.22 13.37
N GLY A 86 -0.65 3.37 13.42
CA GLY A 86 -0.22 4.55 14.18
C GLY A 86 0.46 5.68 13.39
N LEU A 87 -0.05 6.06 12.20
CA LEU A 87 0.57 7.11 11.40
C LEU A 87 -0.17 8.47 11.46
N THR A 88 0.43 9.43 12.14
CA THR A 88 0.25 10.86 11.88
C THR A 88 1.15 11.26 10.70
N THR A 89 0.58 11.79 9.62
CA THR A 89 1.33 12.42 8.52
C THR A 89 1.97 13.71 9.01
N SER A 90 3.17 13.62 9.61
CA SER A 90 4.08 14.77 9.73
C SER A 90 4.86 14.87 8.43
N CYS A 91 4.32 15.58 7.45
CA CYS A 91 5.10 16.04 6.31
C CYS A 91 5.98 17.21 6.78
N SER A 92 7.23 16.96 7.10
CA SER A 92 8.19 18.03 7.39
C SER A 92 8.73 18.58 6.07
N ASN A 93 8.36 19.82 5.73
CA ASN A 93 9.01 20.57 4.66
C ASN A 93 10.45 20.87 5.10
N THR A 94 11.43 20.35 4.37
CA THR A 94 12.82 20.82 4.42
C THR A 94 13.24 21.28 3.04
#